data_AF-A0A2L2NGE2-F1
#
_entry.id   AF-A0A2L2NGE2-F1
#
_cell.length_a   1.000
_cell.length_b   1.000
_cell.length_c   1.000
_cell.angle_alpha   90.00
_cell.angle_beta   90.00
_cell.angle_gamma   90.00
#
_symmetry.space_group_name_H-M   'P 1'
#
loop_
_entity.id
_entity.type
_entity.pdbx_description
1 polymer ?
#
loop_
_entity_poly.entity_id
_entity_poly.type
_entity_poly.pdbx_seq_one_letter_code
_entity_poly.pdbx_strand_id
1 'polypeptide(L)'
;MLNVYRRNKIVTIANVLKKLSMASPLILATVLVSAPSVYADEAIQSLTGGTNFTSVNNTNQTIGWSFTANDNLSVTALGFYDQTPGNPLSQSHLVGLWTSDGNLLASTTVQTTSPLTGSFRYEDITSVNLLAGISYVIGAAITSPFSDFYTIPGVVNTAPEITLTRSARNGTSQGFSFPSTLTAGNGRIGPNFKFDVVTQAVPEPTSLIGILGLGAFGITSLRKRKQLVTE
;
A
#
# COMPACT_ATOMS: atom_id res chain seq x y z
N MET A 1 -10.82 -85.72 11.41
CA MET A 1 -10.03 -85.17 10.28
C MET A 1 -10.81 -84.16 9.41
N LEU A 2 -11.67 -83.29 9.97
CA LEU A 2 -12.29 -82.20 9.16
C LEU A 2 -12.44 -80.84 9.88
N ASN A 3 -12.03 -80.72 11.15
CA ASN A 3 -12.27 -79.50 11.95
C ASN A 3 -11.01 -78.67 12.28
N VAL A 4 -9.83 -79.08 11.81
CA VAL A 4 -8.58 -78.31 11.98
C VAL A 4 -8.30 -77.40 10.77
N TYR A 5 -8.89 -77.70 9.60
CA TYR A 5 -8.60 -76.97 8.35
C TYR A 5 -9.36 -75.64 8.19
N ARG A 6 -10.45 -75.40 8.94
CA ARG A 6 -11.19 -74.11 8.90
C ARG A 6 -10.62 -73.01 9.80
N ARG A 7 -9.74 -73.35 10.75
CA ARG A 7 -9.23 -72.37 11.74
C ARG A 7 -8.03 -71.57 11.25
N ASN A 8 -7.30 -72.05 10.22
CA ASN A 8 -6.09 -71.38 9.71
C ASN A 8 -6.32 -70.38 8.57
N LYS A 9 -7.51 -70.30 7.96
CA LYS A 9 -7.80 -69.25 6.95
C LYS A 9 -8.28 -67.93 7.56
N ILE A 10 -8.89 -67.96 8.75
CA ILE A 10 -9.43 -66.75 9.40
C ILE A 10 -8.29 -65.91 10.02
N VAL A 11 -7.21 -66.53 10.51
CA VAL A 11 -6.05 -65.82 11.08
C VAL A 11 -5.23 -65.08 10.00
N THR A 12 -5.22 -65.59 8.76
CA THR A 12 -4.47 -64.96 7.65
C THR A 12 -5.15 -63.69 7.12
N ILE A 13 -6.50 -63.59 7.17
CA ILE A 13 -7.22 -62.37 6.74
C ILE A 13 -7.10 -61.26 7.79
N ALA A 14 -7.09 -61.60 9.09
CA ALA A 14 -6.95 -60.61 10.17
C ALA A 14 -5.58 -59.91 10.18
N ASN A 15 -4.51 -60.57 9.73
CA ASN A 15 -3.16 -59.98 9.68
C ASN A 15 -2.87 -59.16 8.41
N VAL A 16 -3.64 -59.34 7.33
CA VAL A 16 -3.56 -58.43 6.16
C VAL A 16 -4.28 -57.11 6.47
N LEU A 17 -5.36 -57.14 7.25
CA LEU A 17 -6.10 -55.94 7.66
C LEU A 17 -5.41 -55.12 8.76
N LYS A 18 -4.49 -55.70 9.55
CA LYS A 18 -3.66 -54.92 10.49
C LYS A 18 -2.44 -54.23 9.85
N LYS A 19 -2.04 -54.62 8.64
CA LYS A 19 -0.91 -53.99 7.91
C LYS A 19 -1.32 -52.89 6.94
N LEU A 20 -2.62 -52.61 6.77
CA LEU A 20 -3.09 -51.46 5.98
C LEU A 20 -3.18 -50.13 6.76
N SER A 21 -2.80 -50.10 8.04
CA SER A 21 -2.78 -48.86 8.83
C SER A 21 -1.45 -48.07 8.68
N MET A 22 -0.83 -48.12 7.50
CA MET A 22 0.19 -47.14 7.10
C MET A 22 -0.39 -46.32 5.96
N ALA A 23 -1.09 -45.24 6.31
CA ALA A 23 -1.27 -44.11 5.41
C ALA A 23 -1.25 -42.84 6.27
N SER A 24 -0.18 -42.08 6.06
CA SER A 24 0.19 -40.79 6.64
C SER A 24 -0.96 -39.92 7.15
N PRO A 25 -0.74 -39.15 8.24
CA PRO A 25 -1.58 -37.98 8.48
C PRO A 25 -1.39 -37.04 7.29
N LEU A 26 -2.45 -36.82 6.53
CA LEU A 26 -2.58 -35.70 5.61
C LEU A 26 -2.55 -34.45 6.50
N ILE A 27 -1.36 -33.88 6.72
CA ILE A 27 -1.22 -32.55 7.33
C ILE A 27 -1.77 -31.59 6.29
N LEU A 28 -3.05 -31.25 6.42
CA LEU A 28 -3.64 -30.12 5.72
C LEU A 28 -3.07 -28.87 6.39
N ALA A 29 -1.91 -28.42 5.91
CA ALA A 29 -1.38 -27.10 6.27
C ALA A 29 -2.30 -26.06 5.60
N THR A 30 -3.34 -25.64 6.32
CA THR A 30 -4.07 -24.41 5.98
C THR A 30 -3.10 -23.25 6.10
N VAL A 31 -2.55 -22.81 4.98
CA VAL A 31 -1.93 -21.50 4.87
C VAL A 31 -3.06 -20.50 5.04
N LEU A 32 -3.21 -19.92 6.23
CA LEU A 32 -3.95 -18.67 6.37
C LEU A 32 -3.15 -17.64 5.55
N VAL A 33 -3.62 -17.34 4.35
CA VAL A 33 -3.23 -16.12 3.66
C VAL A 33 -3.85 -14.99 4.49
N SER A 34 -3.07 -14.44 5.41
CA SER A 34 -3.39 -13.14 5.97
C SER A 34 -3.34 -12.16 4.81
N ALA A 35 -4.50 -11.80 4.26
CA ALA A 35 -4.59 -10.64 3.39
C ALA A 35 -4.03 -9.46 4.22
N PRO A 36 -3.00 -8.74 3.74
CA PRO A 36 -2.57 -7.55 4.44
C PRO A 36 -3.79 -6.63 4.51
N SER A 37 -4.12 -6.15 5.71
CA SER A 37 -5.03 -5.02 5.86
C SER A 37 -4.36 -3.84 5.16
N VAL A 38 -4.77 -3.56 3.92
CA VAL A 38 -4.26 -2.40 3.17
C VAL A 38 -4.93 -1.17 3.77
N TYR A 39 -4.25 -0.51 4.70
CA TYR A 39 -4.56 0.87 5.03
C TYR A 39 -3.88 1.75 3.98
N ALA A 40 -4.62 2.69 3.41
CA ALA A 40 -4.05 3.65 2.47
C ALA A 40 -2.96 4.50 3.17
N ASP A 41 -1.76 4.54 2.60
CA ASP A 41 -0.60 5.24 3.17
C ASP A 41 -0.69 6.75 2.91
N GLU A 42 -0.11 7.54 3.79
CA GLU A 42 -0.06 9.01 3.67
C GLU A 42 1.19 9.44 2.90
N ALA A 43 1.02 10.25 1.85
CA ALA A 43 2.15 10.71 1.03
C ALA A 43 3.19 11.51 1.81
N ILE A 44 2.73 12.41 2.69
CA ILE A 44 3.54 13.01 3.75
C ILE A 44 3.16 12.35 5.07
N GLN A 45 4.14 11.73 5.73
CA GLN A 45 3.96 11.00 6.99
C GLN A 45 4.28 11.86 8.22
N SER A 46 5.22 12.81 8.10
CA SER A 46 5.51 13.77 9.18
C SER A 46 6.23 15.03 8.70
N LEU A 47 6.11 16.09 9.50
CA LEU A 47 6.72 17.40 9.28
C LEU A 47 7.48 17.83 10.54
N THR A 48 8.68 18.41 10.37
CA THR A 48 9.45 18.93 11.50
C THR A 48 10.01 20.33 11.21
N GLY A 49 9.84 21.24 12.17
CA GLY A 49 10.33 22.62 12.10
C GLY A 49 9.71 23.43 10.95
N GLY A 50 10.32 24.58 10.65
CA GLY A 50 9.89 25.45 9.55
C GLY A 50 9.09 26.66 10.01
N THR A 51 8.20 27.15 9.14
CA THR A 51 7.43 28.39 9.36
C THR A 51 5.99 28.21 8.92
N ASN A 52 5.06 28.66 9.77
CA ASN A 52 3.62 28.67 9.49
C ASN A 52 3.24 30.01 8.85
N PHE A 53 2.37 29.94 7.84
CA PHE A 53 1.87 31.10 7.11
C PHE A 53 0.35 31.17 7.29
N THR A 54 -0.13 32.27 7.86
CA THR A 54 -1.54 32.49 8.25
C THR A 54 -2.26 33.52 7.38
N SER A 55 -1.63 34.01 6.31
CA SER A 55 -2.27 35.00 5.44
C SER A 55 -1.89 34.82 3.98
N VAL A 56 -2.84 35.17 3.12
CA VAL A 56 -2.62 35.46 1.72
C VAL A 56 -2.63 36.99 1.57
N ASN A 57 -1.63 37.56 0.90
CA ASN A 57 -1.46 39.02 0.74
C ASN A 57 -2.56 39.64 -0.15
N ASN A 58 -3.82 39.57 0.28
CA ASN A 58 -5.04 40.00 -0.41
C ASN A 58 -5.25 39.40 -1.82
N THR A 59 -4.49 38.37 -2.16
CA THR A 59 -4.60 37.65 -3.44
C THR A 59 -4.77 36.19 -3.12
N ASN A 60 -5.91 35.61 -3.49
CA ASN A 60 -6.13 34.18 -3.32
C ASN A 60 -5.03 33.38 -4.04
N GLN A 61 -4.67 32.21 -3.51
CA GLN A 61 -3.57 31.43 -4.05
C GLN A 61 -3.89 29.96 -4.01
N THR A 62 -3.36 29.20 -4.97
CA THR A 62 -3.19 27.76 -4.79
C THR A 62 -1.78 27.53 -4.27
N ILE A 63 -1.63 26.87 -3.12
CA ILE A 63 -0.33 26.49 -2.56
C ILE A 63 -0.19 24.98 -2.56
N GLY A 64 1.02 24.47 -2.68
CA GLY A 64 1.25 23.04 -2.61
C GLY A 64 2.68 22.64 -2.88
N TRP A 65 2.83 21.46 -3.46
CA TRP A 65 4.12 20.84 -3.72
C TRP A 65 4.01 19.89 -4.92
N SER A 66 5.12 19.77 -5.64
CA SER A 66 5.28 18.80 -6.71
C SER A 66 6.04 17.58 -6.22
N PHE A 67 5.77 16.44 -6.83
CA PHE A 67 6.39 15.18 -6.48
C PHE A 67 6.53 14.26 -7.68
N THR A 68 7.36 13.24 -7.55
CA THR A 68 7.43 12.10 -8.46
C THR A 68 6.88 10.88 -7.74
N ALA A 69 5.97 10.15 -8.38
CA ALA A 69 5.53 8.84 -7.92
C ALA A 69 6.62 7.82 -8.27
N ASN A 70 7.15 7.11 -7.28
CA ASN A 70 8.20 6.11 -7.45
C ASN A 70 7.61 4.74 -7.84
N ASP A 71 6.34 4.51 -7.51
CA ASP A 71 5.55 3.32 -7.85
C ASP A 71 4.24 3.69 -8.55
N ASN A 72 3.53 2.69 -9.09
CA ASN A 72 2.17 2.90 -9.56
C ASN A 72 1.24 3.01 -8.36
N LEU A 73 0.51 4.11 -8.25
CA LEU A 73 -0.31 4.42 -7.06
C LEU A 73 -1.77 4.59 -7.45
N SER A 74 -2.67 4.22 -6.55
CA SER A 74 -4.08 4.60 -6.61
C SER A 74 -4.35 5.60 -5.50
N VAL A 75 -4.47 6.89 -5.83
CA VAL A 75 -4.78 7.95 -4.87
C VAL A 75 -6.26 7.85 -4.50
N THR A 76 -6.55 7.67 -3.22
CA THR A 76 -7.89 7.37 -2.71
C THR A 76 -8.52 8.54 -1.95
N ALA A 77 -7.70 9.43 -1.39
CA ALA A 77 -8.18 10.60 -0.66
C ALA A 77 -7.22 11.79 -0.82
N LEU A 78 -7.77 13.00 -0.74
CA LEU A 78 -6.99 14.23 -0.62
C LEU A 78 -7.22 14.85 0.76
N GLY A 79 -6.20 15.50 1.29
CA GLY A 79 -6.23 16.01 2.64
C GLY A 79 -5.63 17.39 2.79
N PHE A 80 -5.89 18.00 3.94
CA PHE A 80 -5.35 19.29 4.34
C PHE A 80 -4.83 19.24 5.77
N TYR A 81 -3.75 19.96 6.02
CA TYR A 81 -3.02 19.96 7.28
C TYR A 81 -3.91 20.44 8.45
N ASP A 82 -3.88 19.70 9.55
CA ASP A 82 -4.60 19.99 10.78
C ASP A 82 -3.73 19.58 11.98
N GLN A 83 -3.54 20.51 12.92
CA GLN A 83 -2.74 20.28 14.12
C GLN A 83 -3.60 20.06 15.38
N THR A 84 -4.66 19.27 15.28
CA THR A 84 -5.53 18.90 16.40
C THR A 84 -4.75 18.10 17.45
N PRO A 85 -4.89 18.40 18.75
CA PRO A 85 -5.81 19.38 19.35
C PRO A 85 -5.25 20.81 19.49
N GLY A 86 -3.99 21.06 19.14
CA GLY A 86 -3.32 22.36 19.39
C GLY A 86 -3.81 23.51 18.50
N ASN A 87 -4.09 23.24 17.23
CA ASN A 87 -4.67 24.20 16.29
C ASN A 87 -5.52 23.45 15.24
N PRO A 88 -6.79 23.14 15.58
CA PRO A 88 -7.68 22.41 14.69
C PRO A 88 -8.08 23.24 13.49
N LEU A 89 -8.37 22.56 12.38
CA LEU A 89 -8.83 23.18 11.15
C LEU A 89 -10.14 23.97 11.38
N SER A 90 -10.13 25.24 11.01
CA SER A 90 -11.22 26.19 11.28
C SER A 90 -12.08 26.51 10.06
N GLN A 91 -11.63 26.21 8.84
CA GLN A 91 -12.45 26.27 7.63
C GLN A 91 -12.18 25.10 6.68
N SER A 92 -13.09 24.87 5.74
CA SER A 92 -12.89 23.86 4.69
C SER A 92 -11.91 24.33 3.61
N HIS A 93 -11.15 23.40 3.02
CA HIS A 93 -10.17 23.73 1.97
C HIS A 93 -10.38 22.87 0.72
N LEU A 94 -10.44 23.53 -0.45
CA LEU A 94 -10.48 22.84 -1.74
C LEU A 94 -9.08 22.37 -2.11
N VAL A 95 -8.90 21.06 -2.24
CA VAL A 95 -7.63 20.42 -2.61
C VAL A 95 -7.77 19.77 -3.97
N GLY A 96 -6.73 19.89 -4.80
CA GLY A 96 -6.66 19.29 -6.12
C GLY A 96 -5.34 18.56 -6.36
N LEU A 97 -5.40 17.61 -7.28
CA LEU A 97 -4.27 16.85 -7.80
C LEU A 97 -4.22 17.05 -9.32
N TRP A 98 -3.05 17.40 -9.83
CA TRP A 98 -2.82 17.72 -11.24
C TRP A 98 -1.68 16.90 -11.82
N THR A 99 -1.73 16.71 -13.14
CA THR A 99 -0.51 16.39 -13.92
C THR A 99 0.47 17.55 -13.88
N SER A 100 1.74 17.29 -14.20
CA SER A 100 2.78 18.34 -14.30
C SER A 100 2.45 19.45 -15.30
N ASP A 101 1.63 19.14 -16.32
CA ASP A 101 1.25 20.07 -17.38
C ASP A 101 -0.05 20.85 -17.05
N GLY A 102 -0.64 20.60 -15.89
CA GLY A 102 -1.77 21.38 -15.36
C GLY A 102 -3.16 20.79 -15.62
N ASN A 103 -3.27 19.53 -16.06
CA ASN A 103 -4.57 18.86 -16.14
C ASN A 103 -5.03 18.42 -14.75
N LEU A 104 -6.22 18.83 -14.32
CA LEU A 104 -6.80 18.42 -13.04
C LEU A 104 -7.25 16.96 -13.13
N LEU A 105 -6.69 16.11 -12.26
CA LEU A 105 -7.01 14.69 -12.18
C LEU A 105 -8.14 14.41 -11.18
N ALA A 106 -8.08 15.06 -10.01
CA ALA A 106 -9.11 14.99 -8.99
C ALA A 106 -9.09 16.23 -8.10
N SER A 107 -10.22 16.51 -7.47
CA SER A 107 -10.34 17.52 -6.42
C SER A 107 -11.44 17.17 -5.44
N THR A 108 -11.28 17.58 -4.18
CA THR A 108 -12.31 17.47 -3.15
C THR A 108 -12.20 18.62 -2.15
N THR A 109 -13.26 18.88 -1.41
CA THR A 109 -13.28 19.88 -0.34
C THR A 109 -13.12 19.20 1.00
N VAL A 110 -11.95 19.34 1.62
CA VAL A 110 -11.65 18.84 2.95
C VAL A 110 -12.44 19.67 3.97
N GLN A 111 -13.29 19.02 4.76
CA GLN A 111 -14.11 19.64 5.79
C GLN A 111 -13.37 19.69 7.14
N THR A 112 -13.82 20.57 8.03
CA THR A 112 -13.33 20.61 9.42
C THR A 112 -13.71 19.36 10.21
N THR A 113 -14.70 18.61 9.73
CA THR A 113 -15.16 17.34 10.31
C THR A 113 -14.57 16.11 9.64
N SER A 114 -13.80 16.27 8.56
CA SER A 114 -13.21 15.14 7.84
C SER A 114 -12.28 14.32 8.75
N PRO A 115 -12.20 12.98 8.57
CA PRO A 115 -11.38 12.12 9.40
C PRO A 115 -9.92 12.59 9.50
N LEU A 116 -9.42 12.69 10.72
CA LEU A 116 -8.02 13.04 11.00
C LEU A 116 -7.17 11.76 10.97
N THR A 117 -6.09 11.77 10.19
CA THR A 117 -5.03 10.74 10.22
C THR A 117 -3.69 11.46 10.21
N GLY A 118 -2.79 11.08 11.12
CA GLY A 118 -1.54 11.80 11.29
C GLY A 118 -1.78 13.28 11.62
N SER A 119 -1.26 14.18 10.78
CA SER A 119 -1.42 15.64 10.90
C SER A 119 -2.30 16.24 9.80
N PHE A 120 -3.19 15.44 9.22
CA PHE A 120 -4.03 15.85 8.09
C PHE A 120 -5.45 15.32 8.22
N ARG A 121 -6.41 16.13 7.80
CA ARG A 121 -7.78 15.69 7.57
C ARG A 121 -7.95 15.27 6.13
N TYR A 122 -8.68 14.20 5.87
CA TYR A 122 -8.84 13.62 4.53
C TYR A 122 -10.29 13.48 4.11
N GLU A 123 -10.57 13.77 2.85
CA GLU A 123 -11.82 13.43 2.18
C GLU A 123 -11.53 12.47 1.02
N ASP A 124 -12.40 11.47 0.89
CA ASP A 124 -12.30 10.46 -0.14
C ASP A 124 -12.55 11.06 -1.53
N ILE A 125 -11.92 10.48 -2.54
CA ILE A 125 -12.15 10.78 -3.95
C ILE A 125 -12.43 9.50 -4.72
N THR A 126 -13.01 9.63 -5.92
CA THR A 126 -12.92 8.55 -6.90
C THR A 126 -11.45 8.32 -7.22
N SER A 127 -10.97 7.09 -7.03
CA SER A 127 -9.54 6.81 -7.08
C SER A 127 -8.90 7.21 -8.41
N VAL A 128 -7.72 7.82 -8.33
CA VAL A 128 -6.92 8.25 -9.48
C VAL A 128 -5.62 7.47 -9.53
N ASN A 129 -5.32 6.90 -10.69
CA ASN A 129 -4.06 6.17 -10.88
C ASN A 129 -2.93 7.13 -11.27
N LEU A 130 -1.83 7.05 -10.53
CA LEU A 130 -0.56 7.69 -10.84
C LEU A 130 0.42 6.62 -11.34
N LEU A 131 1.26 7.02 -12.30
CA LEU A 131 2.23 6.14 -12.90
C LEU A 131 3.61 6.36 -12.29
N ALA A 132 4.32 5.26 -12.05
CA ALA A 132 5.71 5.30 -11.59
C ALA A 132 6.59 6.12 -12.54
N GLY A 133 7.50 6.90 -11.98
CA GLY A 133 8.44 7.78 -12.68
C GLY A 133 7.83 9.09 -13.19
N ILE A 134 6.52 9.32 -13.00
CA ILE A 134 5.84 10.53 -13.48
C ILE A 134 5.71 11.57 -12.36
N SER A 135 5.87 12.84 -12.73
CA SER A 135 5.68 13.96 -11.81
C SER A 135 4.26 14.51 -11.81
N TYR A 136 3.79 14.84 -10.62
CA TYR A 136 2.47 15.39 -10.35
C TYR A 136 2.58 16.57 -9.40
N VAL A 137 1.47 17.31 -9.27
CA VAL A 137 1.39 18.45 -8.36
C VAL A 137 0.10 18.36 -7.55
N ILE A 138 0.22 18.50 -6.23
CA ILE A 138 -0.93 18.65 -5.36
C ILE A 138 -0.97 20.09 -4.84
N GLY A 139 -2.16 20.63 -4.67
CA GLY A 139 -2.39 22.03 -4.33
C GLY A 139 -3.71 22.24 -3.60
N ALA A 140 -3.75 23.22 -2.71
CA ALA A 140 -4.94 23.65 -2.01
C ALA A 140 -5.21 25.13 -2.26
N ALA A 141 -6.48 25.48 -2.44
CA ALA A 141 -6.93 26.86 -2.48
C ALA A 141 -6.81 27.50 -1.10
N ILE A 142 -6.12 28.62 -1.04
CA ILE A 142 -6.05 29.51 0.11
C ILE A 142 -6.74 30.81 -0.29
N THR A 143 -7.92 31.03 0.28
CA THR A 143 -8.76 32.19 -0.01
C THR A 143 -8.84 33.13 1.18
N SER A 144 -8.92 34.44 0.91
CA SER A 144 -9.19 35.41 1.96
C SER A 144 -10.69 35.44 2.31
N PRO A 145 -11.09 35.40 3.60
CA PRO A 145 -10.23 35.33 4.78
C PRO A 145 -9.65 33.92 5.01
N PHE A 146 -8.35 33.86 5.31
CA PHE A 146 -7.67 32.61 5.67
C PHE A 146 -7.50 32.56 7.20
N SER A 147 -8.20 31.61 7.83
CA SER A 147 -8.25 31.44 9.29
C SER A 147 -7.41 30.27 9.79
N ASP A 148 -6.77 29.54 8.87
CA ASP A 148 -5.88 28.43 9.15
C ASP A 148 -4.44 28.82 8.77
N PHE A 149 -3.57 27.82 8.68
CA PHE A 149 -2.21 28.02 8.19
C PHE A 149 -1.79 26.87 7.28
N TYR A 150 -0.82 27.18 6.41
CA TYR A 150 0.00 26.16 5.77
C TYR A 150 1.45 26.33 6.24
N THR A 151 2.23 25.27 6.17
CA THR A 151 3.60 25.24 6.67
C THR A 151 4.60 25.12 5.54
N ILE A 152 5.70 25.85 5.60
CA ILE A 152 6.92 25.51 4.86
C ILE A 152 7.86 24.83 5.86
N PRO A 153 7.94 23.50 5.88
CA PRO A 153 8.61 22.75 6.93
C PRO A 153 10.13 22.76 6.76
N GLY A 154 10.86 22.57 7.86
CA GLY A 154 12.32 22.39 7.82
C GLY A 154 12.71 21.02 7.27
N VAL A 155 11.91 19.99 7.58
CA VAL A 155 12.05 18.62 7.10
C VAL A 155 10.66 18.05 6.78
N VAL A 156 10.56 17.34 5.67
CA VAL A 156 9.38 16.55 5.27
C VAL A 156 9.79 15.09 5.22
N ASN A 157 9.05 14.23 5.92
CA ASN A 157 9.14 12.79 5.73
C ASN A 157 8.01 12.34 4.81
N THR A 158 8.35 11.81 3.64
CA THR A 158 7.39 11.24 2.70
C THR A 158 7.39 9.71 2.78
N ALA A 159 6.30 9.10 2.33
CA ALA A 159 6.29 7.68 2.03
C ALA A 159 7.38 7.34 0.98
N PRO A 160 7.97 6.13 1.02
CA PRO A 160 9.04 5.75 0.08
C PRO A 160 8.60 5.77 -1.39
N GLU A 161 7.31 5.67 -1.66
CA GLU A 161 6.69 5.75 -2.98
C GLU A 161 6.65 7.18 -3.52
N ILE A 162 6.97 8.19 -2.70
CA ILE A 162 6.82 9.61 -3.03
C ILE A 162 8.16 10.33 -2.89
N THR A 163 8.62 10.93 -3.98
CA THR A 163 9.74 11.87 -3.97
C THR A 163 9.22 13.30 -4.08
N LEU A 164 9.22 14.07 -2.99
CA LEU A 164 8.94 15.51 -3.04
C LEU A 164 10.03 16.22 -3.84
N THR A 165 9.64 17.03 -4.82
CA THR A 165 10.60 17.70 -5.72
C THR A 165 10.70 19.20 -5.49
N ARG A 166 9.58 19.93 -5.43
CA ARG A 166 9.58 21.40 -5.35
C ARG A 166 8.37 21.95 -4.60
N SER A 167 8.52 23.18 -4.11
CA SER A 167 7.41 24.00 -3.64
C SER A 167 6.61 24.55 -4.82
N ALA A 168 5.29 24.42 -4.77
CA ALA A 168 4.38 24.88 -5.82
C ALA A 168 3.47 26.00 -5.31
N ARG A 169 3.20 27.01 -6.15
CA ARG A 169 2.18 28.01 -5.89
C ARG A 169 1.64 28.63 -7.17
N ASN A 170 0.48 29.27 -7.08
CA ASN A 170 0.03 30.23 -8.08
C ASN A 170 -0.87 31.27 -7.39
N GLY A 171 -0.61 32.56 -7.65
CA GLY A 171 -1.47 33.64 -7.18
C GLY A 171 -2.47 33.98 -8.27
N THR A 172 -3.75 33.67 -8.07
CA THR A 172 -4.83 34.02 -8.98
C THR A 172 -6.00 34.58 -8.18
N SER A 173 -6.74 35.54 -8.73
CA SER A 173 -7.93 36.09 -8.05
C SER A 173 -8.97 35.02 -7.68
N GLN A 174 -9.00 33.91 -8.42
CA GLN A 174 -9.90 32.77 -8.25
C GLN A 174 -9.47 31.78 -7.15
N GLY A 175 -8.20 31.78 -6.70
CA GLY A 175 -7.71 30.96 -5.59
C GLY A 175 -7.49 29.47 -5.87
N PHE A 176 -8.23 28.85 -6.79
CA PHE A 176 -8.06 27.45 -7.19
C PHE A 176 -7.69 27.33 -8.66
N SER A 177 -6.42 27.04 -8.93
CA SER A 177 -5.87 26.87 -10.27
C SER A 177 -4.56 26.08 -10.19
N PHE A 178 -4.09 25.53 -11.31
CA PHE A 178 -2.82 24.80 -11.32
C PHE A 178 -1.68 25.65 -10.72
N PRO A 179 -0.96 25.15 -9.67
CA PRO A 179 0.09 25.90 -9.00
C PRO A 179 1.41 25.88 -9.79
N SER A 180 1.42 26.55 -10.95
CA SER A 180 2.50 26.49 -11.96
C SER A 180 3.84 27.11 -11.55
N THR A 181 3.90 27.93 -10.50
CA THR A 181 5.16 28.51 -10.02
C THR A 181 5.88 27.53 -9.12
N LEU A 182 6.86 26.82 -9.68
CA LEU A 182 7.70 25.88 -8.94
C LEU A 182 8.99 26.53 -8.45
N THR A 183 9.31 26.34 -7.17
CA THR A 183 10.50 26.90 -6.50
C THR A 183 11.20 25.81 -5.68
N ALA A 184 12.52 25.89 -5.53
CA ALA A 184 13.24 24.95 -4.68
C ALA A 184 12.75 25.03 -3.22
N GLY A 185 12.72 23.90 -2.52
CA GLY A 185 12.31 23.82 -1.11
C GLY A 185 11.35 22.67 -0.82
N ASN A 186 10.95 22.60 0.44
CA ASN A 186 10.24 21.46 1.05
C ASN A 186 8.72 21.48 0.87
N GLY A 187 8.21 22.12 -0.18
CA GLY A 187 6.77 22.27 -0.36
C GLY A 187 6.17 23.44 0.41
N ARG A 188 4.97 23.85 -0.01
CA ARG A 188 4.04 24.63 0.82
C ARG A 188 2.98 23.65 1.29
N ILE A 189 3.16 23.13 2.48
CA ILE A 189 2.38 22.03 3.02
C ILE A 189 1.12 22.58 3.70
N GLY A 190 0.06 22.57 2.92
CA GLY A 190 -1.32 22.50 3.35
C GLY A 190 -1.92 21.19 2.83
N PRO A 191 -1.87 20.93 1.52
CA PRO A 191 -2.43 19.70 0.96
C PRO A 191 -1.55 18.46 1.18
N ASN A 192 -2.20 17.30 1.29
CA ASN A 192 -1.61 15.96 1.28
C ASN A 192 -2.56 14.96 0.60
N PHE A 193 -2.18 13.69 0.45
CA PHE A 193 -3.06 12.66 -0.09
C PHE A 193 -2.77 11.29 0.51
N LYS A 194 -3.76 10.39 0.39
CA LYS A 194 -3.59 8.97 0.68
C LYS A 194 -3.60 8.14 -0.60
N PHE A 195 -2.88 7.04 -0.59
CA PHE A 195 -2.79 6.15 -1.74
C PHE A 195 -2.62 4.68 -1.34
N ASP A 196 -2.96 3.80 -2.27
CA ASP A 196 -2.60 2.40 -2.25
C ASP A 196 -1.57 2.10 -3.35
N VAL A 197 -0.60 1.24 -3.06
CA VAL A 197 0.36 0.77 -4.07
C VAL A 197 -0.33 -0.23 -4.98
N VAL A 198 -0.31 0.04 -6.29
CA VAL A 198 -0.87 -0.86 -7.31
C VAL A 198 0.15 -1.96 -7.60
N THR A 199 0.12 -3.01 -6.78
CA THR A 199 0.90 -4.22 -7.07
C THR A 199 0.23 -4.99 -8.20
N GLN A 200 0.87 -5.04 -9.37
CA GLN A 200 0.48 -6.05 -10.35
C GLN A 200 0.76 -7.42 -9.73
N ALA A 201 -0.24 -8.31 -9.73
CA ALA A 201 -0.05 -9.69 -9.31
C ALA A 201 1.04 -10.30 -10.20
N VAL A 202 2.24 -10.50 -9.66
CA VAL A 202 3.28 -11.26 -10.34
C VAL A 202 2.76 -12.69 -10.38
N PRO A 203 2.57 -13.30 -11.57
CA PRO A 203 2.22 -14.71 -11.65
C PRO A 203 3.29 -15.51 -10.89
N GLU A 204 2.89 -16.25 -9.85
CA GLU A 204 3.86 -17.03 -9.08
C GLU A 204 4.63 -17.94 -10.05
N PRO A 205 5.97 -17.99 -9.96
CA PRO A 205 6.74 -18.92 -10.75
C PRO A 205 6.22 -20.32 -10.49
N THR A 206 5.81 -21.03 -11.55
CA THR A 206 5.42 -22.45 -11.52
C THR A 206 6.48 -23.38 -10.92
N SER A 207 7.64 -22.83 -10.54
CA SER A 207 8.76 -23.44 -9.83
C SER A 207 8.39 -24.13 -8.51
N LEU A 208 7.34 -23.69 -7.79
CA LEU A 208 6.91 -24.33 -6.54
C LEU A 208 6.35 -25.75 -6.77
N ILE A 209 5.80 -26.03 -7.96
CA ILE A 209 5.35 -27.39 -8.34
C ILE A 209 6.55 -28.26 -8.77
N GLY A 210 7.61 -27.66 -9.32
CA GLY A 210 8.80 -28.38 -9.80
C GLY A 210 9.63 -29.06 -8.70
N ILE A 211 9.71 -28.46 -7.51
CA ILE A 211 10.52 -29.00 -6.39
C ILE A 211 9.83 -30.20 -5.71
N LEU A 212 8.49 -30.25 -5.70
CA LEU A 212 7.75 -31.41 -5.18
C LEU A 212 7.74 -32.58 -6.17
N GLY A 213 7.89 -32.33 -7.48
CA GLY A 213 7.94 -33.36 -8.52
C GLY A 213 9.27 -34.14 -8.56
N LEU A 214 10.40 -33.53 -8.21
CA LEU A 214 11.73 -34.17 -8.30
C LEU A 214 12.11 -34.99 -7.05
N GLY A 215 11.51 -34.72 -5.89
CA GLY A 215 11.74 -35.50 -4.66
C GLY A 215 11.20 -36.93 -4.70
N ALA A 216 10.22 -37.21 -5.56
CA ALA A 216 9.54 -38.52 -5.63
C ALA A 216 10.29 -39.59 -6.46
N PHE A 217 11.28 -39.21 -7.27
CA PHE A 217 12.02 -40.16 -8.13
C PHE A 217 13.38 -40.62 -7.58
N GLY A 218 13.88 -40.02 -6.50
CA GLY A 218 15.22 -40.31 -5.96
C GLY A 218 15.34 -41.52 -5.01
N ILE A 219 14.22 -42.09 -4.51
CA ILE A 219 14.27 -43.03 -3.37
C ILE A 219 14.12 -44.52 -3.80
N THR A 220 13.74 -44.83 -5.04
CA THR A 220 13.43 -46.22 -5.45
C THR A 220 14.61 -47.05 -5.98
N SER A 221 15.81 -46.49 -6.16
CA SER A 221 16.90 -47.17 -6.87
C SER A 221 17.98 -47.87 -6.01
N LEU A 222 17.88 -47.86 -4.67
CA LEU A 222 18.97 -48.37 -3.79
C LEU A 222 18.70 -49.65 -2.99
N ARG A 223 17.80 -50.55 -3.43
CA ARG A 223 17.65 -51.85 -2.75
C ARG A 223 17.53 -53.05 -3.68
N LYS A 224 18.62 -53.39 -4.38
CA LYS A 224 18.98 -54.79 -4.68
C LYS A 224 20.50 -54.96 -4.70
N ARG A 225 21.11 -55.18 -3.53
CA ARG A 225 22.45 -55.79 -3.44
C ARG A 225 22.30 -57.27 -3.05
N LYS A 226 22.94 -58.09 -3.88
CA LYS A 226 22.98 -59.56 -3.91
C LYS A 226 23.38 -60.18 -2.58
N GLN A 227 22.82 -61.35 -2.26
CA GLN A 227 23.53 -62.39 -1.52
C GLN A 227 23.46 -63.69 -2.32
N LEU A 228 24.64 -64.17 -2.69
CA LEU A 228 24.93 -65.47 -3.28
C LEU A 228 26.10 -66.02 -2.45
N VAL A 229 26.07 -67.33 -2.20
CA VAL A 229 27.06 -68.18 -1.50
C VAL A 229 26.90 -68.09 0.04
N THR A 230 26.74 -69.21 0.78
CA THR A 230 27.68 -70.33 0.89
C THR A 230 27.02 -71.67 1.26
N GLU A 231 27.59 -72.74 0.68
CA GLU A 231 27.61 -74.20 0.99
C GLU A 231 26.39 -74.90 1.61
#